data_AF-A0A928QAB6-F1
#
_entry.id   AF-A0A928QAB6-F1
#
_cell.length_a   1.000
_cell.length_b   1.000
_cell.length_c   1.000
_cell.angle_alpha   90.00
_cell.angle_beta   90.00
_cell.angle_gamma   90.00
#
_symmetry.space_group_name_H-M   'P 1'
#
loop_
_entity.id
_entity.type
_entity.pdbx_description
1 polymer ?
#
loop_
_entity_poly.entity_id
_entity_poly.type
_entity_poly.pdbx_seq_one_letter_code
_entity_poly.pdbx_strand_id
1 'polypeptide(L)'
;MFCKNCGKEMKDGATFCTECGTKVMETVSKEGNTTPNTTVVTKKMTKGKMVLIAVFAVLIIIVIACAVGSGDSSSPFGEDSEEDVVKTLTISTIRDQYSVSHDQDVYDIEILDTDGYYNYIVSATTESKQGFETWWFLLLKFDTDSGNYQTYIHWHGEDDFNGEIDGGRFTKNNIPDYYRTNDKFGWGEENHIEIE
;
A
#
# COMPACT_ATOMS: atom_id res chain seq x y z
N MET A 1 13.47 -22.07 -21.42
CA MET A 1 12.58 -21.99 -20.22
C MET A 1 11.15 -22.42 -20.57
N PHE A 2 10.26 -22.73 -19.60
CA PHE A 2 8.84 -23.07 -19.88
C PHE A 2 7.90 -21.99 -19.35
N CYS A 3 6.79 -21.74 -20.05
CA CYS A 3 5.79 -20.76 -19.65
C CYS A 3 5.06 -21.22 -18.38
N LYS A 4 5.02 -20.38 -17.35
CA LYS A 4 4.31 -20.68 -16.09
C LYS A 4 2.78 -20.71 -16.23
N ASN A 5 2.24 -20.11 -17.29
CA ASN A 5 0.80 -20.06 -17.54
C ASN A 5 0.34 -21.25 -18.40
N CYS A 6 0.96 -21.49 -19.56
CA CYS A 6 0.51 -22.52 -20.52
C CYS A 6 1.40 -23.77 -20.62
N GLY A 7 2.54 -23.80 -19.91
CA GLY A 7 3.46 -24.94 -19.89
C GLY A 7 4.29 -25.15 -21.15
N LYS A 8 4.16 -24.31 -22.19
CA LYS A 8 4.94 -24.45 -23.42
C LYS A 8 6.38 -23.98 -23.30
N GLU A 9 7.25 -24.62 -24.08
CA GLU A 9 8.67 -24.27 -24.14
C GLU A 9 8.86 -22.90 -24.80
N MET A 10 9.73 -22.08 -24.20
CA MET A 10 10.06 -20.73 -24.60
C MET A 10 11.58 -20.59 -24.69
N LYS A 11 12.02 -19.72 -25.61
CA LYS A 11 13.44 -19.36 -25.74
C LYS A 11 13.89 -18.57 -24.52
N ASP A 12 15.10 -18.84 -24.06
CA ASP A 12 15.73 -18.05 -22.98
C ASP A 12 15.92 -16.60 -23.48
N GLY A 13 15.55 -15.63 -22.65
CA GLY A 13 15.49 -14.21 -23.05
C GLY A 13 14.15 -13.72 -23.63
N ALA A 14 13.14 -14.57 -23.76
CA ALA A 14 11.85 -14.16 -24.31
C ALA A 14 11.07 -13.31 -23.29
N THR A 15 10.74 -12.07 -23.65
CA THR A 15 9.98 -11.14 -22.78
C THR A 15 8.49 -11.52 -22.66
N PHE A 16 7.96 -12.28 -23.61
CA PHE A 16 6.56 -12.73 -23.65
C PHE A 16 6.47 -14.14 -24.22
N CYS A 17 5.49 -14.92 -23.76
CA CYS A 17 5.16 -16.21 -24.33
C CYS A 17 4.52 -16.03 -25.71
N THR A 18 5.10 -16.63 -26.75
CA THR A 18 4.57 -16.55 -28.12
C THR A 18 3.26 -17.32 -28.32
N GLU A 19 2.90 -18.16 -27.36
CA GLU A 19 1.76 -19.07 -27.48
C GLU A 19 0.53 -18.58 -26.71
N CYS A 20 0.70 -17.90 -25.58
CA CYS A 20 -0.40 -17.39 -24.77
C CYS A 20 -0.31 -15.89 -24.43
N GLY A 21 0.78 -15.20 -24.81
CA GLY A 21 0.97 -13.77 -24.60
C GLY A 21 1.43 -13.36 -23.20
N THR A 22 1.56 -14.30 -22.26
CA THR A 22 1.99 -14.00 -20.88
C THR A 22 3.40 -13.43 -20.83
N LYS A 23 3.57 -12.27 -20.17
CA LYS A 23 4.87 -11.62 -19.98
C LYS A 23 5.77 -12.46 -19.07
N VAL A 24 7.00 -12.66 -19.48
CA VAL A 24 8.02 -13.37 -18.71
C VAL A 24 8.87 -12.31 -18.03
N MET A 25 8.74 -12.20 -16.71
CA MET A 25 9.61 -11.34 -15.91
C MET A 25 10.93 -12.09 -15.69
N GLU A 26 12.02 -11.57 -16.23
CA GLU A 26 13.37 -12.05 -15.91
C GLU A 26 13.73 -11.61 -14.48
N THR A 27 13.71 -12.56 -13.55
CA THR A 27 14.27 -12.38 -12.21
C THR A 27 15.79 -12.37 -12.30
N VAL A 28 16.40 -11.19 -12.15
CA VAL A 28 17.80 -11.09 -11.71
C VAL A 28 17.85 -11.67 -10.29
N SER A 29 18.64 -12.73 -10.14
CA SER A 29 18.86 -13.46 -8.90
C SER A 29 19.50 -12.57 -7.83
N LYS A 30 18.80 -12.38 -6.71
CA LYS A 30 19.37 -12.46 -5.36
C LYS A 30 18.42 -13.31 -4.51
N GLU A 31 18.94 -14.44 -4.05
CA GLU A 31 18.25 -15.39 -3.18
C GLU A 31 17.98 -14.79 -1.79
N GLY A 32 16.80 -15.07 -1.24
CA GLY A 32 16.47 -14.77 0.16
C GLY A 32 14.97 -14.71 0.47
N ASN A 33 14.32 -15.87 0.52
CA ASN A 33 12.98 -16.17 1.07
C ASN A 33 11.72 -15.92 0.21
N THR A 34 11.10 -17.05 -0.15
CA THR A 34 9.70 -17.26 -0.49
C THR A 34 8.72 -16.71 0.57
N THR A 35 7.93 -15.70 0.24
CA THR A 35 6.55 -15.43 0.76
C THR A 35 5.89 -14.32 -0.10
N PRO A 36 4.55 -14.18 -0.12
CA PRO A 36 3.74 -13.80 -1.29
C PRO A 36 3.98 -12.36 -1.77
N ASN A 37 3.60 -12.09 -3.03
CA ASN A 37 3.54 -10.79 -3.71
C ASN A 37 3.46 -9.57 -2.76
N THR A 38 4.59 -9.02 -2.34
CA THR A 38 4.63 -7.70 -1.69
C THR A 38 5.69 -6.86 -2.39
N THR A 39 5.25 -5.97 -3.26
CA THR A 39 6.12 -4.94 -3.85
C THR A 39 6.28 -3.83 -2.82
N VAL A 40 7.52 -3.56 -2.42
CA VAL A 40 7.85 -2.44 -1.53
C VAL A 40 8.23 -1.25 -2.41
N VAL A 41 7.44 -0.17 -2.35
CA VAL A 41 7.72 1.07 -3.09
C VAL A 41 7.99 2.20 -2.11
N THR A 42 9.14 2.87 -2.27
CA THR A 42 9.51 4.09 -1.55
C THR A 42 9.34 5.29 -2.47
N LYS A 43 8.60 6.31 -2.03
CA LYS A 43 8.36 7.53 -2.81
C LYS A 43 8.47 8.77 -1.93
N LYS A 44 8.97 9.86 -2.54
CA LYS A 44 9.11 11.16 -1.88
C LYS A 44 7.80 11.93 -1.91
N MET A 45 7.41 12.52 -0.78
CA MET A 45 6.26 13.40 -0.68
C MET A 45 6.64 14.87 -0.86
N THR A 46 5.66 15.69 -1.20
CA THR A 46 5.82 17.14 -1.22
C THR A 46 5.78 17.68 0.22
N LYS A 47 6.60 18.70 0.50
CA LYS A 47 6.74 19.28 1.85
C LYS A 47 5.40 19.70 2.48
N GLY A 48 4.45 20.20 1.68
CA GLY A 48 3.13 20.61 2.19
C GLY A 48 2.32 19.44 2.77
N LYS A 49 2.31 18.28 2.09
CA LYS A 49 1.60 17.08 2.57
C LYS A 49 2.22 16.51 3.85
N MET A 50 3.55 16.63 3.99
CA MET A 50 4.25 16.17 5.20
C MET A 50 3.97 17.04 6.42
N VAL A 51 4.00 18.36 6.25
CA VAL A 51 3.69 19.29 7.36
C VAL A 51 2.28 19.05 7.88
N LEU A 52 1.33 18.74 6.99
CA LEU A 52 -0.04 18.47 7.37
C LEU A 52 -0.16 17.22 8.27
N ILE A 53 0.41 16.09 7.84
CA ILE A 53 0.41 14.84 8.62
C ILE A 53 1.09 15.03 9.99
N ALA A 54 2.26 15.67 10.02
CA ALA A 54 3.00 15.88 11.27
C ALA A 54 2.25 16.81 12.25
N VAL A 55 1.56 17.84 11.75
CA VAL A 55 0.76 18.76 12.59
C VAL A 55 -0.43 18.05 13.21
N PHE A 56 -1.16 17.22 12.44
CA PHE A 56 -2.32 16.49 12.97
C PHE A 56 -1.92 15.49 14.06
N ALA A 57 -0.85 14.72 13.88
CA ALA A 57 -0.38 13.81 14.93
C ALA A 57 0.09 14.53 16.20
N VAL A 58 0.79 15.68 16.06
CA VAL A 58 1.15 16.50 17.23
C VAL A 58 -0.10 17.05 17.92
N LEU A 59 -1.12 17.47 17.19
CA LEU A 59 -2.41 17.88 17.78
C LEU A 59 -3.10 16.72 18.49
N ILE A 60 -3.09 15.50 17.94
CA ILE A 60 -3.64 14.30 18.58
C ILE A 60 -2.87 13.98 19.87
N ILE A 61 -1.53 14.02 19.86
CA ILE A 61 -0.69 13.84 21.07
C ILE A 61 -0.99 14.91 22.11
N ILE A 62 -1.12 16.18 21.69
CA ILE A 62 -1.47 17.29 22.58
C ILE A 62 -2.88 17.10 23.14
N VAL A 63 -3.86 16.66 22.37
CA VAL A 63 -5.23 16.41 22.83
C VAL A 63 -5.28 15.22 23.80
N ILE A 64 -4.54 14.15 23.55
CA ILE A 64 -4.39 13.01 24.47
C ILE A 64 -3.68 13.45 25.76
N ALA A 65 -2.64 14.27 25.66
CA ALA A 65 -1.93 14.83 26.81
C ALA A 65 -2.76 15.88 27.59
N CYS A 66 -3.62 16.60 26.89
CA CYS A 66 -4.52 17.64 27.41
C CYS A 66 -5.94 17.13 27.62
N ALA A 67 -6.16 15.82 27.82
CA ALA A 67 -7.44 15.23 28.23
C ALA A 67 -7.90 15.65 29.65
N VAL A 68 -7.56 16.88 30.06
CA VAL A 68 -8.20 17.73 31.07
C VAL A 68 -8.38 19.12 30.46
N GLY A 69 -9.44 19.32 29.66
CA GLY A 69 -9.83 20.67 29.23
C GLY A 69 -10.60 20.69 27.91
N SER A 70 -11.89 21.03 27.98
CA SER A 70 -12.74 21.29 26.82
C SER A 70 -12.27 22.53 26.06
N GLY A 71 -12.13 22.45 24.74
CA GLY A 71 -11.91 23.61 23.88
C GLY A 71 -11.95 23.26 22.39
N ASP A 72 -12.96 23.77 21.68
CA ASP A 72 -13.07 23.72 20.22
C ASP A 72 -11.96 24.54 19.56
N SER A 73 -11.34 24.00 18.50
CA SER A 73 -10.37 24.71 17.65
C SER A 73 -10.67 24.47 16.17
N SER A 74 -11.02 25.53 15.45
CA SER A 74 -11.03 25.55 13.98
C SER A 74 -9.67 26.03 13.44
N SER A 75 -9.12 25.29 12.48
CA SER A 75 -7.82 25.54 11.82
C SER A 75 -8.00 26.39 10.55
N PRO A 76 -7.10 27.36 10.24
CA PRO A 76 -7.22 28.26 9.09
C PRO A 76 -6.33 27.90 7.86
N PHE A 77 -5.84 26.66 7.73
CA PHE A 77 -5.05 26.23 6.57
C PHE A 77 -5.85 25.27 5.67
N GLY A 78 -5.72 25.44 4.34
CA GLY A 78 -6.53 24.77 3.31
C GLY A 78 -6.74 23.27 3.52
N GLU A 79 -7.98 22.86 3.29
CA GLU A 79 -8.64 21.59 3.68
C GLU A 79 -8.17 20.37 2.88
N ASP A 80 -6.93 19.94 3.05
CA ASP A 80 -6.65 18.51 2.90
C ASP A 80 -6.59 17.95 4.32
N SER A 81 -7.53 17.09 4.71
CA SER A 81 -7.43 16.35 5.97
C SER A 81 -6.31 15.31 5.90
N GLU A 82 -5.83 14.83 7.05
CA GLU A 82 -4.88 13.70 7.10
C GLU A 82 -5.38 12.51 6.26
N GLU A 83 -6.69 12.26 6.34
CA GLU A 83 -7.39 11.25 5.54
C GLU A 83 -7.29 11.51 4.03
N ASP A 84 -7.39 12.76 3.58
CA ASP A 84 -7.28 13.11 2.16
C ASP A 84 -5.88 12.86 1.60
N VAL A 85 -4.83 13.10 2.42
CA VAL A 85 -3.45 12.79 2.04
C VAL A 85 -3.27 11.28 1.89
N VAL A 86 -3.73 10.50 2.88
CA VAL A 86 -3.67 9.03 2.88
C VAL A 86 -4.42 8.45 1.68
N LYS A 87 -5.64 8.92 1.41
CA LYS A 87 -6.44 8.48 0.25
C LYS A 87 -5.76 8.84 -1.06
N THR A 88 -5.25 10.06 -1.21
CA THR A 88 -4.55 10.50 -2.43
C THR A 88 -3.34 9.62 -2.72
N LEU A 89 -2.56 9.27 -1.70
CA LEU A 89 -1.38 8.45 -1.87
C LEU A 89 -1.72 6.99 -2.15
N THR A 90 -2.77 6.47 -1.52
CA THR A 90 -3.33 5.15 -1.84
C THR A 90 -3.69 5.06 -3.31
N ILE A 91 -4.45 6.02 -3.82
CA ILE A 91 -4.83 6.10 -5.24
C ILE A 91 -3.59 6.12 -6.14
N SER A 92 -2.61 6.98 -5.82
CA SER A 92 -1.40 7.09 -6.64
C SER A 92 -0.58 5.80 -6.64
N THR A 93 -0.50 5.12 -5.50
CA THR A 93 0.28 3.90 -5.32
C THR A 93 -0.34 2.73 -6.09
N ILE A 94 -1.67 2.57 -6.02
CA ILE A 94 -2.39 1.54 -6.78
C ILE A 94 -2.24 1.76 -8.29
N ARG A 95 -2.40 3.01 -8.75
CA ARG A 95 -2.22 3.36 -10.18
C ARG A 95 -0.81 3.06 -10.68
N ASP A 96 0.21 3.41 -9.88
CA ASP A 96 1.61 3.17 -10.19
C ASP A 96 1.91 1.66 -10.30
N GLN A 97 1.37 0.85 -9.37
CA GLN A 97 1.63 -0.60 -9.31
C GLN A 97 1.12 -1.36 -10.55
N TYR A 98 -0.06 -1.01 -11.07
CA TYR A 98 -0.68 -1.78 -12.15
C TYR A 98 -0.46 -1.22 -13.56
N SER A 99 0.26 -0.08 -13.70
CA SER A 99 0.19 0.71 -14.94
C SER A 99 -1.26 0.89 -15.39
N VAL A 100 -2.17 1.07 -14.42
CA VAL A 100 -3.61 1.14 -14.65
C VAL A 100 -3.81 2.23 -15.70
N SER A 101 -4.45 1.90 -16.84
CA SER A 101 -4.88 2.94 -17.78
C SER A 101 -5.66 3.95 -16.97
N HIS A 102 -5.38 5.24 -17.12
CA HIS A 102 -5.90 6.34 -16.28
C HIS A 102 -7.46 6.40 -16.18
N ASP A 103 -8.17 5.48 -16.83
CA ASP A 103 -9.62 5.29 -16.86
C ASP A 103 -10.17 4.31 -15.80
N GLN A 104 -9.37 3.69 -14.92
CA GLN A 104 -9.94 2.87 -13.83
C GLN A 104 -9.95 3.68 -12.53
N ASP A 105 -11.15 3.85 -12.00
CA ASP A 105 -11.37 4.53 -10.76
C ASP A 105 -10.95 3.66 -9.58
N VAL A 106 -10.29 4.28 -8.61
CA VAL A 106 -10.02 3.70 -7.29
C VAL A 106 -11.11 4.24 -6.38
N TYR A 107 -11.90 3.35 -5.80
CA TYR A 107 -13.06 3.68 -4.96
C TYR A 107 -13.07 2.82 -3.67
N ASP A 108 -14.07 3.04 -2.81
CA ASP A 108 -14.20 2.38 -1.50
C ASP A 108 -12.92 2.42 -0.66
N ILE A 109 -12.30 3.61 -0.57
CA ILE A 109 -11.05 3.80 0.16
C ILE A 109 -11.36 4.03 1.64
N GLU A 110 -10.86 3.14 2.49
CA GLU A 110 -11.13 3.12 3.93
C GLU A 110 -9.82 2.92 4.71
N ILE A 111 -9.58 3.78 5.70
CA ILE A 111 -8.50 3.60 6.67
C ILE A 111 -8.98 2.59 7.71
N LEU A 112 -8.39 1.40 7.70
CA LEU A 112 -8.75 0.29 8.56
C LEU A 112 -8.08 0.37 9.94
N ASP A 113 -6.84 0.86 9.97
CA ASP A 113 -6.08 1.02 11.20
C ASP A 113 -4.98 2.07 11.02
N THR A 114 -4.57 2.68 12.12
CA THR A 114 -3.41 3.58 12.18
C THR A 114 -2.73 3.48 13.54
N ASP A 115 -1.43 3.75 13.58
CA ASP A 115 -0.69 3.87 14.82
C ASP A 115 -0.16 5.30 15.05
N GLY A 116 0.41 5.53 16.23
CA GLY A 116 1.05 6.81 16.58
C GLY A 116 2.38 7.07 15.87
N TYR A 117 2.80 6.21 14.94
CA TYR A 117 4.07 6.28 14.22
C TYR A 117 3.87 6.49 12.71
N TYR A 118 2.69 6.99 12.32
CA TYR A 118 2.33 7.27 10.93
C TYR A 118 2.34 6.02 10.04
N ASN A 119 1.94 4.89 10.60
CA ASN A 119 1.55 3.72 9.81
C ASN A 119 0.03 3.75 9.58
N TYR A 120 -0.39 3.47 8.35
CA TYR A 120 -1.80 3.42 7.96
C TYR A 120 -2.08 2.15 7.18
N ILE A 121 -3.07 1.39 7.63
CA ILE A 121 -3.61 0.25 6.91
C ILE A 121 -4.84 0.73 6.17
N VAL A 122 -4.84 0.60 4.85
CA VAL A 122 -5.87 1.15 3.98
C VAL A 122 -6.39 0.05 3.07
N SER A 123 -7.72 -0.08 2.94
CA SER A 123 -8.33 -0.85 1.86
C SER A 123 -8.80 0.07 0.74
N ALA A 124 -8.78 -0.44 -0.48
CA ALA A 124 -9.39 0.22 -1.64
C ALA A 124 -9.85 -0.82 -2.66
N THR A 125 -10.71 -0.40 -3.58
CA THR A 125 -11.21 -1.24 -4.67
C THR A 125 -10.97 -0.58 -6.02
N THR A 126 -10.68 -1.39 -7.03
CA THR A 126 -10.69 -0.97 -8.43
C THR A 126 -11.58 -1.90 -9.23
N GLU A 127 -12.29 -1.37 -10.22
CA GLU A 127 -13.09 -2.15 -11.15
C GLU A 127 -12.44 -2.12 -12.54
N SER A 128 -12.33 -3.28 -13.16
CA SER A 128 -11.88 -3.37 -14.55
C SER A 128 -12.97 -2.88 -15.52
N LYS A 129 -12.61 -2.53 -16.76
CA LYS A 129 -13.60 -2.22 -17.82
C LYS A 129 -14.59 -3.37 -18.10
N GLN A 130 -14.27 -4.60 -17.68
CA GLN A 130 -15.13 -5.78 -17.81
C GLN A 130 -15.99 -6.05 -16.57
N GLY A 131 -15.91 -5.22 -15.52
CA GLY A 131 -16.69 -5.36 -14.28
C GLY A 131 -16.04 -6.20 -13.19
N PHE A 132 -14.82 -6.69 -13.40
CA PHE A 132 -14.09 -7.44 -12.37
C PHE A 132 -13.54 -6.51 -11.29
N GLU A 133 -13.91 -6.77 -10.04
CA GLU A 133 -13.38 -6.05 -8.88
C GLU A 133 -12.04 -6.63 -8.44
N THR A 134 -11.13 -5.73 -8.06
CA THR A 134 -9.88 -6.06 -7.36
C THR A 134 -9.86 -5.33 -6.04
N TRP A 135 -9.65 -6.09 -4.96
CA TRP A 135 -9.52 -5.52 -3.62
C TRP A 135 -8.04 -5.36 -3.29
N TRP A 136 -7.73 -4.18 -2.77
CA TRP A 136 -6.40 -3.73 -2.43
C TRP A 136 -6.31 -3.50 -0.94
N PHE A 137 -5.19 -3.90 -0.38
CA PHE A 137 -4.79 -3.58 0.97
C PHE A 137 -3.37 -3.03 0.95
N LEU A 138 -3.20 -1.89 1.60
CA LEU A 138 -1.93 -1.18 1.64
C LEU A 138 -1.56 -0.90 3.08
N LEU A 139 -0.31 -1.14 3.43
CA LEU A 139 0.33 -0.50 4.57
C LEU A 139 1.16 0.66 4.05
N LEU A 140 0.77 1.89 4.39
CA LEU A 140 1.55 3.10 4.15
C LEU A 140 2.34 3.43 5.42
N LYS A 141 3.66 3.51 5.32
CA LYS A 141 4.55 3.93 6.40
C LYS A 141 5.15 5.27 6.04
N PHE A 142 4.80 6.33 6.77
CA PHE A 142 5.36 7.66 6.54
C PHE A 142 6.57 7.90 7.44
N ASP A 143 7.65 8.37 6.84
CA ASP A 143 8.78 8.95 7.55
C ASP A 143 8.69 10.47 7.43
N THR A 144 8.32 11.10 8.55
CA THR A 144 8.18 12.55 8.64
C THR A 144 9.51 13.30 8.59
N ASP A 145 10.60 12.65 8.96
CA ASP A 145 11.93 13.25 9.01
C ASP A 145 12.54 13.35 7.61
N SER A 146 12.48 12.25 6.84
CA SER A 146 12.98 12.22 5.47
C SER A 146 11.99 12.77 4.44
N GLY A 147 10.69 12.81 4.77
CA GLY A 147 9.62 13.20 3.85
C GLY A 147 9.29 12.12 2.82
N ASN A 148 9.63 10.86 3.11
CA ASN A 148 9.34 9.72 2.27
C ASN A 148 8.19 8.90 2.85
N TYR A 149 7.59 8.08 2.01
CA TYR A 149 6.72 7.01 2.46
C TYR A 149 7.09 5.70 1.77
N GLN A 150 6.94 4.62 2.52
CA GLN A 150 7.08 3.25 2.06
C GLN A 150 5.72 2.60 2.01
N THR A 151 5.48 1.74 1.02
CA THR A 151 4.21 1.03 0.88
C THR A 151 4.40 -0.46 0.74
N TYR A 152 3.54 -1.23 1.40
CA TYR A 152 3.42 -2.68 1.23
C TYR A 152 2.04 -2.98 0.67
N ILE A 153 1.98 -3.57 -0.51
CA ILE A 153 0.72 -3.79 -1.23
C ILE A 153 0.39 -5.29 -1.22
N HIS A 154 -0.84 -5.59 -0.83
CA HIS A 154 -1.49 -6.88 -1.03
C HIS A 154 -2.77 -6.66 -1.84
N TRP A 155 -3.09 -7.58 -2.76
CA TRP A 155 -4.30 -7.50 -3.56
C TRP A 155 -4.84 -8.89 -3.84
N HIS A 156 -6.13 -8.96 -4.19
CA HIS A 156 -6.78 -10.19 -4.60
C HIS A 156 -7.78 -9.89 -5.73
N GLY A 157 -7.55 -10.49 -6.90
CA GLY A 157 -8.50 -10.51 -8.02
C GLY A 157 -9.51 -11.65 -7.86
N GLU A 158 -10.53 -11.71 -8.71
CA GLU A 158 -11.54 -12.78 -8.65
C GLU A 158 -10.94 -14.17 -8.97
N ASP A 159 -9.89 -14.22 -9.80
CA ASP A 159 -9.34 -15.46 -10.34
C ASP A 159 -7.92 -15.85 -9.85
N ASP A 160 -7.22 -14.97 -9.11
CA ASP A 160 -5.81 -15.18 -8.74
C ASP A 160 -5.61 -15.41 -7.22
N PHE A 161 -5.44 -16.70 -6.85
CA PHE A 161 -5.00 -17.13 -5.53
C PHE A 161 -3.47 -17.09 -5.41
N ASN A 162 -2.92 -15.96 -5.01
CA ASN A 162 -1.51 -15.87 -4.59
C ASN A 162 -1.29 -14.77 -3.55
N GLY A 163 -1.97 -14.93 -2.42
CA GLY A 163 -1.72 -14.18 -1.19
C GLY A 163 -2.13 -15.01 0.02
N GLU A 164 -1.34 -16.03 0.35
CA GLU A 164 -1.62 -16.84 1.55
C GLU A 164 -0.96 -16.22 2.80
N ILE A 165 -1.80 -15.89 3.78
CA ILE A 165 -1.59 -16.35 5.16
C ILE A 165 -2.68 -17.37 5.41
N ASP A 166 -2.29 -18.54 5.92
CA ASP A 166 -3.21 -19.63 6.27
C ASP A 166 -4.15 -20.09 5.13
N GLY A 167 -3.77 -19.92 3.86
CA GLY A 167 -4.58 -20.38 2.71
C GLY A 167 -5.84 -19.55 2.41
N GLY A 168 -6.00 -18.37 3.03
CA GLY A 168 -7.24 -17.57 2.95
C GLY A 168 -7.14 -16.26 2.17
N ARG A 169 -8.30 -15.72 1.76
CA ARG A 169 -8.45 -14.39 1.15
C ARG A 169 -8.21 -13.28 2.20
N PHE A 170 -7.46 -12.24 1.84
CA PHE A 170 -7.40 -11.02 2.64
C PHE A 170 -8.77 -10.32 2.66
N THR A 171 -9.19 -9.91 3.85
CA THR A 171 -10.44 -9.19 4.13
C THR A 171 -10.14 -7.97 4.99
N LYS A 172 -11.04 -6.99 5.02
CA LYS A 172 -10.93 -5.81 5.90
C LYS A 172 -10.76 -6.20 7.38
N ASN A 173 -11.23 -7.37 7.79
CA ASN A 173 -11.18 -7.83 9.19
C ASN A 173 -9.86 -8.52 9.58
N ASN A 174 -9.24 -9.28 8.67
CA ASN A 174 -8.02 -10.05 8.99
C ASN A 174 -6.73 -9.34 8.58
N ILE A 175 -6.80 -8.40 7.64
CA ILE A 175 -5.62 -7.70 7.15
C ILE A 175 -4.92 -6.86 8.23
N PRO A 176 -5.63 -6.17 9.17
CA PRO A 176 -4.93 -5.37 10.16
C PRO A 176 -4.09 -6.26 11.07
N ASP A 177 -4.65 -7.35 11.57
CA ASP A 177 -3.93 -8.32 12.40
C ASP A 177 -2.72 -8.91 11.68
N TYR A 178 -2.83 -9.20 10.37
CA TYR A 178 -1.69 -9.68 9.60
C TYR A 178 -0.53 -8.66 9.56
N TYR A 179 -0.79 -7.40 9.23
CA TYR A 179 0.27 -6.38 9.21
C TYR A 179 0.85 -6.13 10.61
N ARG A 180 0.01 -6.14 11.65
CA ARG A 180 0.43 -5.89 13.04
C ARG A 180 1.31 -6.98 13.63
N THR A 181 1.04 -8.23 13.28
CA THR A 181 1.68 -9.40 13.89
C THR A 181 2.90 -9.90 13.14
N ASN A 182 3.13 -9.41 11.92
CA ASN A 182 4.26 -9.82 11.11
C ASN A 182 5.38 -8.78 11.18
N ASP A 183 6.46 -9.15 11.89
CA ASP A 183 7.65 -8.33 12.14
C ASP A 183 8.26 -7.73 10.86
N LYS A 184 8.05 -8.34 9.69
CA LYS A 184 8.50 -7.82 8.39
C LYS A 184 8.02 -6.40 8.11
N PHE A 185 6.86 -6.01 8.65
CA PHE A 185 6.24 -4.72 8.38
C PHE A 185 6.59 -3.63 9.40
N GLY A 186 7.20 -4.00 10.53
CA GLY A 186 7.58 -3.08 11.61
C GLY A 186 6.41 -2.22 12.10
N TRP A 187 5.25 -2.82 12.34
CA TRP A 187 4.08 -2.09 12.86
C TRP A 187 4.31 -1.63 14.31
N GLY A 188 3.90 -0.40 14.65
CA GLY A 188 4.12 0.16 15.98
C GLY A 188 5.58 0.54 16.26
N GLU A 189 6.47 0.44 15.28
CA GLU A 189 7.85 0.88 15.36
C GLU A 189 8.01 2.27 14.72
N GLU A 190 8.98 3.03 15.23
CA GLU A 190 9.32 4.34 14.69
C GLU A 190 9.83 4.21 13.25
N ASN A 191 9.25 4.99 12.34
CA ASN A 191 9.57 4.93 10.92
C ASN A 191 10.77 5.80 10.59
N HIS A 192 11.89 5.17 10.24
CA HIS A 192 13.04 5.83 9.62
C HIS A 192 13.34 5.18 8.25
N ILE A 193 13.23 5.95 7.17
CA ILE A 193 13.46 5.52 5.80
C ILE A 193 14.74 6.17 5.29
N GLU A 194 15.84 5.41 5.36
CA GLU A 194 17.10 5.78 4.73
C GLU A 194 16.97 5.63 3.20
N ILE A 195 17.39 6.65 2.46
CA ILE A 195 17.48 6.59 1.00
C ILE A 195 18.95 6.27 0.66
N GLU A 196 19.20 5.11 0.04
CA GLU A 196 20.50 4.77 -0.56
C GLU A 196 20.86 5.64 -1.77
#